data_AF-A0A8I1LA87-F1
#
_entry.id   AF-A0A8I1LA87-F1
#
_cell.length_a   1.000
_cell.length_b   1.000
_cell.length_c   1.000
_cell.angle_alpha   90.00
_cell.angle_beta   90.00
_cell.angle_gamma   90.00
#
_symmetry.space_group_name_H-M   'P 1'
#
loop_
_entity.id
_entity.type
_entity.pdbx_description
1 polymer ?
#
loop_
_entity_poly.entity_id
_entity_poly.type
_entity_poly.pdbx_seq_one_letter_code
_entity_poly.pdbx_strand_id
1 'polypeptide(L)'
;MQDGIGVLDFAVEDPSEDPAQVFSVVQEALEIAVDVIANADDSLGMLSEVVEELIELHAKSAQRAKPAPRELAEWFIDFHESNEVDYFDLDPVAYSTVLGEDGLARVRAWAENADVIRRKYMEKRFAVLDQDVEAIIRTHLAEGSYAVYFEEAAKALEEIGEYDAAWEYAKRGTESEPDWQARSCGQFWVELARDHFPEREEEVAQIVLNKWPDPLLEVMLYPERFVEP
;
A
#
# COMPACT_ATOMS: atom_id res chain seq x y z
N MET A 1 -6.10 -5.85 -21.03
CA MET A 1 -6.43 -6.05 -19.61
C MET A 1 -6.72 -4.70 -18.95
N GLN A 2 -5.88 -3.67 -19.18
CA GLN A 2 -6.15 -2.27 -18.79
C GLN A 2 -7.55 -1.75 -19.19
N ASP A 3 -8.07 -2.10 -20.38
CA ASP A 3 -9.44 -1.73 -20.79
C ASP A 3 -10.55 -2.29 -19.86
N GLY A 4 -10.31 -3.42 -19.19
CA GLY A 4 -11.29 -4.04 -18.29
C GLY A 4 -11.33 -3.40 -16.91
N ILE A 5 -10.16 -3.12 -16.33
CA ILE A 5 -10.06 -2.47 -15.02
C ILE A 5 -10.58 -1.03 -15.11
N GLY A 6 -10.22 -0.30 -16.18
CA GLY A 6 -10.75 1.05 -16.39
C GLY A 6 -12.27 1.13 -16.48
N VAL A 7 -12.94 0.08 -16.97
CA VAL A 7 -14.42 -0.01 -16.98
C VAL A 7 -14.96 -0.21 -15.57
N LEU A 8 -14.32 -1.05 -14.76
CA LEU A 8 -14.72 -1.26 -13.37
C LEU A 8 -14.50 -0.01 -12.52
N ASP A 9 -13.35 0.65 -12.66
CA ASP A 9 -13.05 1.92 -11.99
C ASP A 9 -14.10 2.99 -12.32
N PHE A 10 -14.43 3.15 -13.61
CA PHE A 10 -15.52 4.05 -14.01
C PHE A 10 -16.86 3.69 -13.37
N ALA A 11 -17.22 2.40 -13.35
CA ALA A 11 -18.48 1.94 -12.76
C ALA A 11 -18.55 2.15 -11.23
N VAL A 12 -17.41 2.01 -10.53
CA VAL A 12 -17.30 2.28 -9.09
C VAL A 12 -17.61 3.73 -8.77
N GLU A 13 -17.19 4.66 -9.64
CA GLU A 13 -17.42 6.10 -9.48
C GLU A 13 -18.76 6.58 -10.05
N ASP A 14 -19.36 5.87 -11.01
CA ASP A 14 -20.61 6.29 -11.68
C ASP A 14 -21.84 6.14 -10.77
N PRO A 15 -22.45 7.23 -10.26
CA PRO A 15 -23.58 7.17 -9.34
C PRO A 15 -24.87 6.57 -9.94
N SER A 16 -24.92 6.35 -11.25
CA SER A 16 -26.06 5.73 -11.93
C SER A 16 -26.05 4.20 -11.86
N GLU A 17 -24.90 3.59 -11.60
CA GLU A 17 -24.75 2.14 -11.42
C GLU A 17 -25.31 1.66 -10.06
N ASP A 18 -25.75 0.40 -10.00
CA ASP A 18 -26.11 -0.24 -8.74
C ASP A 18 -24.84 -0.59 -7.94
N PRO A 19 -24.59 0.06 -6.77
CA PRO A 19 -23.38 -0.17 -6.00
C PRO A 19 -23.18 -1.63 -5.59
N ALA A 20 -24.27 -2.34 -5.27
CA ALA A 20 -24.18 -3.73 -4.83
C ALA A 20 -23.78 -4.65 -5.99
N GLN A 21 -24.27 -4.37 -7.19
CA GLN A 21 -23.90 -5.10 -8.39
C GLN A 21 -22.44 -4.84 -8.76
N VAL A 22 -21.99 -3.59 -8.75
CA VAL A 22 -20.59 -3.24 -9.04
C VAL A 22 -19.65 -3.91 -8.04
N PHE A 23 -19.93 -3.84 -6.74
CA PHE A 23 -19.15 -4.50 -5.69
C PHE A 23 -19.05 -6.01 -5.94
N SER A 24 -20.17 -6.69 -6.24
CA SER A 24 -20.17 -8.12 -6.53
C SER A 24 -19.31 -8.48 -7.74
N VAL A 25 -19.34 -7.66 -8.80
CA VAL A 25 -18.54 -7.90 -10.02
C VAL A 25 -17.06 -7.68 -9.74
N VAL A 26 -16.70 -6.65 -8.97
CA VAL A 26 -15.30 -6.40 -8.57
C VAL A 26 -14.77 -7.53 -7.69
N GLN A 27 -15.58 -8.00 -6.73
CA GLN A 27 -15.20 -9.13 -5.87
C GLN A 27 -14.97 -10.40 -6.70
N GLU A 28 -15.88 -10.73 -7.61
CA GLU A 28 -15.72 -11.89 -8.50
C GLU A 28 -14.49 -11.75 -9.42
N ALA A 29 -14.24 -10.55 -9.95
CA ALA A 29 -13.07 -10.29 -10.78
C ALA A 29 -11.76 -10.48 -9.99
N LEU A 30 -11.71 -10.03 -8.72
CA LEU A 30 -10.57 -10.21 -7.84
C LEU A 30 -10.33 -11.69 -7.52
N GLU A 31 -11.37 -12.43 -7.15
CA GLU A 31 -11.27 -13.87 -6.86
C GLU A 31 -10.74 -14.63 -8.09
N ILE A 32 -11.25 -14.33 -9.30
CA ILE A 32 -10.76 -14.93 -10.55
C ILE A 32 -9.31 -14.55 -10.83
N ALA A 33 -8.92 -13.28 -10.63
CA ALA A 33 -7.56 -12.82 -10.91
C ALA A 33 -6.53 -13.51 -10.01
N VAL A 34 -6.87 -13.71 -8.73
CA VAL A 34 -6.06 -14.42 -7.75
C VAL A 34 -5.91 -15.91 -8.09
N ASP A 35 -6.98 -16.56 -8.54
CA ASP A 35 -6.92 -17.96 -9.00
C ASP A 35 -6.04 -18.13 -10.26
N VAL A 36 -6.13 -17.16 -11.19
CA VAL A 36 -5.36 -17.17 -12.43
C VAL A 36 -3.87 -16.99 -12.15
N ILE A 37 -3.50 -16.03 -11.31
CA ILE A 37 -2.09 -15.74 -11.03
C ILE A 37 -1.40 -16.89 -10.29
N ALA A 38 -2.13 -17.65 -9.47
CA ALA A 38 -1.61 -18.88 -8.84
C ALA A 38 -1.07 -19.91 -9.85
N ASN A 39 -1.55 -19.85 -11.09
CA ASN A 39 -1.24 -20.81 -12.15
C ASN A 39 -0.50 -20.20 -13.36
N ALA A 40 -0.15 -18.92 -13.30
CA ALA A 40 0.43 -18.18 -14.42
C ALA A 40 1.89 -17.75 -14.14
N ASP A 41 2.69 -17.64 -15.21
CA ASP A 41 4.00 -16.99 -15.12
C ASP A 41 3.81 -15.47 -15.13
N ASP A 42 3.94 -14.86 -13.96
CA ASP A 42 3.88 -13.42 -13.77
C ASP A 42 5.25 -12.80 -13.50
N SER A 43 6.31 -13.35 -14.08
CA SER A 43 7.68 -12.81 -13.90
C SER A 43 7.86 -11.34 -14.33
N LEU A 44 6.91 -10.78 -15.10
CA LEU A 44 6.88 -9.38 -15.50
C LEU A 44 5.93 -8.51 -14.64
N GLY A 45 5.21 -9.09 -13.67
CA GLY A 45 4.37 -8.38 -12.70
C GLY A 45 3.03 -7.87 -13.23
N MET A 46 2.64 -8.19 -14.46
CA MET A 46 1.42 -7.64 -15.08
C MET A 46 0.13 -8.18 -14.45
N LEU A 47 0.12 -9.41 -13.97
CA LEU A 47 -1.03 -9.97 -13.25
C LEU A 47 -1.06 -9.49 -11.80
N SER A 48 0.10 -9.32 -11.18
CA SER A 48 0.21 -8.75 -9.83
C SER A 48 -0.35 -7.32 -9.79
N GLU A 49 0.02 -6.48 -10.76
CA GLU A 49 -0.52 -5.12 -10.92
C GLU A 49 -2.06 -5.15 -11.03
N VAL A 50 -2.61 -6.07 -11.82
CA VAL A 50 -4.06 -6.24 -11.98
C VAL A 50 -4.74 -6.65 -10.66
N VAL A 51 -4.15 -7.57 -9.90
CA VAL A 51 -4.70 -7.99 -8.60
C VAL A 51 -4.63 -6.85 -7.59
N GLU A 52 -3.53 -6.11 -7.55
CA GLU A 52 -3.37 -4.94 -6.68
C GLU A 52 -4.43 -3.87 -6.99
N GLU A 53 -4.62 -3.53 -8.27
CA GLU A 53 -5.67 -2.60 -8.69
C GLU A 53 -7.09 -3.10 -8.31
N LEU A 54 -7.35 -4.40 -8.43
CA LEU A 54 -8.63 -5.00 -8.04
C LEU A 54 -8.85 -5.00 -6.52
N ILE A 55 -7.79 -5.17 -5.71
CA ILE A 55 -7.87 -5.03 -4.25
C ILE A 55 -8.28 -3.62 -3.86
N GLU A 56 -7.69 -2.60 -4.49
CA GLU A 56 -8.06 -1.20 -4.27
C GLU A 56 -9.50 -0.91 -4.69
N LEU A 57 -9.91 -1.38 -5.89
CA LEU A 57 -11.28 -1.24 -6.37
C LEU A 57 -12.29 -1.97 -5.49
N HIS A 58 -11.92 -3.11 -4.92
CA HIS A 58 -12.78 -3.84 -4.00
C HIS A 58 -13.04 -3.03 -2.73
N ALA A 59 -12.00 -2.41 -2.15
CA ALA A 59 -12.16 -1.52 -1.00
C ALA A 59 -13.04 -0.28 -1.33
N LYS A 60 -12.81 0.37 -2.47
CA LYS A 60 -13.61 1.52 -2.94
C LYS A 60 -15.08 1.15 -3.18
N SER A 61 -15.32 0.07 -3.90
CA SER A 61 -16.67 -0.41 -4.21
C SER A 61 -17.42 -0.86 -2.94
N ALA A 62 -16.73 -1.47 -1.97
CA ALA A 62 -17.32 -1.80 -0.66
C ALA A 62 -17.81 -0.56 0.09
N GLN A 63 -17.09 0.57 0.02
CA GLN A 63 -17.51 1.83 0.65
C GLN A 63 -18.83 2.35 0.10
N ARG A 64 -19.06 2.14 -1.19
CA ARG A 64 -20.30 2.54 -1.87
C ARG A 64 -21.43 1.55 -1.61
N ALA A 65 -21.14 0.25 -1.71
CA ALA A 65 -22.13 -0.82 -1.56
C ALA A 65 -22.58 -1.04 -0.11
N LYS A 66 -21.71 -0.77 0.86
CA LYS A 66 -21.95 -0.96 2.30
C LYS A 66 -22.49 -2.36 2.62
N PRO A 67 -21.77 -3.43 2.25
CA PRO A 67 -22.13 -4.79 2.64
C PRO A 67 -22.21 -4.91 4.17
N ALA A 68 -22.83 -5.99 4.67
CA ALA A 68 -22.88 -6.24 6.10
C ALA A 68 -21.45 -6.34 6.66
N PRO A 69 -21.07 -5.56 7.69
CA PRO A 69 -19.67 -5.47 8.12
C PRO A 69 -19.06 -6.81 8.54
N ARG A 70 -19.88 -7.69 9.12
CA ARG A 70 -19.45 -9.03 9.51
C ARG A 70 -19.23 -9.96 8.32
N GLU A 71 -20.05 -9.86 7.28
CA GLU A 71 -19.88 -10.65 6.05
C GLU A 71 -18.60 -10.23 5.32
N LEU A 72 -18.36 -8.91 5.23
CA LEU A 72 -17.11 -8.37 4.67
C LEU A 72 -15.89 -8.80 5.48
N ALA A 73 -15.98 -8.83 6.81
CA ALA A 73 -14.89 -9.30 7.67
C ALA A 73 -14.58 -10.78 7.47
N GLU A 74 -15.59 -11.65 7.31
CA GLU A 74 -15.34 -13.07 7.01
C GLU A 74 -14.71 -13.25 5.62
N TRP A 75 -15.17 -12.50 4.60
CA TRP A 75 -14.55 -12.53 3.27
C TRP A 75 -13.09 -12.04 3.32
N PHE A 76 -12.82 -10.94 4.02
CA PHE A 76 -11.46 -10.42 4.20
C PHE A 76 -10.52 -11.47 4.79
N ILE A 77 -11.02 -12.25 5.74
CA ILE A 77 -10.25 -13.32 6.39
C ILE A 77 -10.05 -14.49 5.42
N ASP A 78 -11.12 -14.94 4.76
CA ASP A 78 -11.07 -16.04 3.80
C ASP A 78 -10.08 -15.75 2.66
N PHE A 79 -10.00 -14.50 2.19
CA PHE A 79 -8.99 -14.08 1.21
C PHE A 79 -7.56 -14.39 1.67
N HIS A 80 -7.23 -14.23 2.96
CA HIS A 80 -5.88 -14.54 3.43
C HIS A 80 -5.67 -16.03 3.77
N GLU A 81 -6.75 -16.77 4.04
CA GLU A 81 -6.67 -18.17 4.48
C GLU A 81 -6.78 -19.19 3.35
N SER A 82 -7.54 -18.86 2.30
CA SER A 82 -7.95 -19.81 1.26
C SER A 82 -7.16 -19.67 -0.05
N ASN A 83 -6.47 -18.55 -0.26
CA ASN A 83 -5.73 -18.30 -1.50
C ASN A 83 -4.43 -19.13 -1.57
N GLU A 84 -4.13 -19.68 -2.76
CA GLU A 84 -2.89 -20.42 -3.01
C GLU A 84 -1.66 -19.51 -3.09
N VAL A 85 -1.87 -18.23 -3.40
CA VAL A 85 -0.83 -17.19 -3.43
C VAL A 85 -0.78 -16.44 -2.11
N ASP A 86 0.43 -16.29 -1.57
CA ASP A 86 0.66 -15.82 -0.21
C ASP A 86 1.29 -14.42 -0.13
N TYR A 87 1.33 -13.68 -1.25
CA TYR A 87 1.99 -12.38 -1.39
C TYR A 87 1.05 -11.19 -1.61
N PHE A 88 -0.28 -11.41 -1.61
CA PHE A 88 -1.27 -10.34 -1.55
C PHE A 88 -1.86 -10.25 -0.14
N ASP A 89 -1.91 -9.04 0.41
CA ASP A 89 -2.53 -8.76 1.70
C ASP A 89 -3.58 -7.66 1.52
N LEU A 90 -4.75 -7.82 2.15
CA LEU A 90 -5.75 -6.76 2.22
C LEU A 90 -5.44 -5.85 3.39
N ASP A 91 -5.52 -4.55 3.17
CA ASP A 91 -5.24 -3.55 4.21
C ASP A 91 -6.49 -3.24 5.06
N PRO A 92 -6.50 -3.53 6.37
CA PRO A 92 -7.65 -3.18 7.22
C PRO A 92 -7.92 -1.68 7.29
N VAL A 93 -6.95 -0.80 6.99
CA VAL A 93 -7.17 0.65 6.93
C VAL A 93 -8.09 1.02 5.76
N ALA A 94 -7.86 0.46 4.59
CA ALA A 94 -8.68 0.69 3.38
C ALA A 94 -10.15 0.27 3.55
N TYR A 95 -10.40 -0.74 4.39
CA TYR A 95 -11.75 -1.24 4.68
C TYR A 95 -12.36 -0.67 5.97
N SER A 96 -11.60 0.11 6.74
CA SER A 96 -11.94 0.51 8.12
C SER A 96 -13.35 1.11 8.26
N THR A 97 -13.73 2.00 7.34
CA THR A 97 -15.04 2.67 7.36
C THR A 97 -16.20 1.69 7.16
N VAL A 98 -16.03 0.67 6.33
CA VAL A 98 -17.08 -0.30 5.99
C VAL A 98 -17.15 -1.45 6.99
N LEU A 99 -15.99 -1.91 7.45
CA LEU A 99 -15.88 -2.90 8.51
C LEU A 99 -16.44 -2.37 9.84
N GLY A 100 -16.28 -1.07 10.10
CA GLY A 100 -16.69 -0.47 11.36
C GLY A 100 -16.10 -1.20 12.58
N GLU A 101 -16.65 -0.93 13.76
CA GLU A 101 -16.14 -1.51 15.01
C GLU A 101 -16.27 -3.04 15.02
N ASP A 102 -17.43 -3.57 14.66
CA ASP A 102 -17.71 -5.02 14.71
C ASP A 102 -16.86 -5.84 13.73
N GLY A 103 -16.70 -5.35 12.49
CA GLY A 103 -15.88 -6.01 11.49
C GLY A 103 -14.40 -5.94 11.85
N LEU A 104 -13.90 -4.77 12.28
CA LEU A 104 -12.51 -4.63 12.71
C LEU A 104 -12.20 -5.48 13.94
N ALA A 105 -13.12 -5.59 14.90
CA ALA A 105 -12.95 -6.49 16.05
C ALA A 105 -12.82 -7.97 15.61
N ARG A 106 -13.60 -8.38 14.61
CA ARG A 106 -13.51 -9.73 14.03
C ARG A 106 -12.19 -9.99 13.32
N VAL A 107 -11.69 -9.02 12.53
CA VAL A 107 -10.39 -9.12 11.84
C VAL A 107 -9.23 -9.14 12.84
N ARG A 108 -9.25 -8.28 13.87
CA ARG A 108 -8.24 -8.29 14.95
C ARG A 108 -8.17 -9.64 15.66
N ALA A 109 -9.31 -10.21 16.03
CA ALA A 109 -9.36 -11.51 16.69
C ALA A 109 -8.79 -12.66 15.83
N TRP A 110 -8.97 -12.57 14.50
CA TRP A 110 -8.33 -13.51 13.58
C TRP A 110 -6.82 -13.28 13.50
N ALA A 111 -6.37 -12.03 13.32
CA ALA A 111 -4.96 -11.68 13.15
C ALA A 111 -4.07 -12.16 14.33
N GLU A 112 -4.61 -12.21 15.56
CA GLU A 112 -3.91 -12.77 16.73
C GLU A 112 -3.51 -14.25 16.56
N ASN A 113 -4.27 -14.99 15.76
CA ASN A 113 -4.13 -16.43 15.52
C ASN A 113 -3.63 -16.76 14.11
N ALA A 114 -3.44 -15.76 13.26
CA ALA A 114 -2.91 -15.93 11.91
C ALA A 114 -1.44 -16.39 11.94
N ASP A 115 -0.93 -16.86 10.80
CA ASP A 115 0.48 -17.18 10.69
C ASP A 115 1.38 -15.94 10.89
N VAL A 116 2.68 -16.17 11.07
CA VAL A 116 3.63 -15.13 11.46
C VAL A 116 3.69 -13.99 10.44
N ILE A 117 3.50 -14.25 9.16
CA ILE A 117 3.57 -13.25 8.09
C ILE A 117 2.34 -12.33 8.21
N ARG A 118 1.12 -12.90 8.16
CA ARG A 118 -0.12 -12.11 8.24
C ARG A 118 -0.23 -11.36 9.56
N ARG A 119 0.11 -12.00 10.68
CA ARG A 119 0.06 -11.34 11.98
C ARG A 119 0.93 -10.09 12.01
N LYS A 120 2.16 -10.15 11.48
CA LYS A 120 3.05 -8.98 11.43
C LYS A 120 2.52 -7.88 10.53
N TYR A 121 2.00 -8.24 9.35
CA TYR A 121 1.37 -7.29 8.46
C TYR A 121 0.19 -6.59 9.14
N MET A 122 -0.71 -7.36 9.76
CA MET A 122 -1.88 -6.83 10.47
C MET A 122 -1.47 -5.96 11.67
N GLU A 123 -0.44 -6.34 12.45
CA GLU A 123 0.11 -5.52 13.53
C GLU A 123 0.60 -4.14 13.02
N LYS A 124 1.27 -4.10 11.87
CA LYS A 124 1.72 -2.85 11.23
C LYS A 124 0.52 -1.99 10.83
N ARG A 125 -0.44 -2.55 10.10
CA ARG A 125 -1.60 -1.82 9.58
C ARG A 125 -2.57 -1.39 10.67
N PHE A 126 -2.72 -2.18 11.74
CA PHE A 126 -3.49 -1.74 12.91
C PHE A 126 -2.84 -0.59 13.67
N ALA A 127 -1.51 -0.52 13.74
CA ALA A 127 -0.84 0.65 14.30
C ALA A 127 -1.14 1.94 13.50
N VAL A 128 -1.20 1.82 12.17
CA VAL A 128 -1.63 2.91 11.27
C VAL A 128 -3.09 3.27 11.51
N LEU A 129 -3.97 2.28 11.54
CA LEU A 129 -5.40 2.48 11.81
C LEU A 129 -5.65 3.19 13.14
N ASP A 130 -4.88 2.83 14.17
CA ASP A 130 -4.97 3.37 15.52
C ASP A 130 -4.25 4.73 15.66
N GLN A 131 -3.63 5.23 14.59
CA GLN A 131 -2.82 6.46 14.55
C GLN A 131 -1.73 6.49 15.64
N ASP A 132 -1.15 5.33 15.96
CA ASP A 132 -0.17 5.17 17.03
C ASP A 132 1.26 5.20 16.47
N VAL A 133 1.87 6.38 16.52
CA VAL A 133 3.26 6.64 16.08
C VAL A 133 4.25 5.70 16.75
N GLU A 134 4.12 5.45 18.06
CA GLU A 134 5.04 4.58 18.79
C GLU A 134 4.89 3.13 18.34
N ALA A 135 3.65 2.67 18.14
CA ALA A 135 3.37 1.34 17.62
C ALA A 135 3.86 1.18 16.18
N ILE A 136 3.68 2.18 15.30
CA ILE A 136 4.20 2.15 13.92
C ILE A 136 5.71 1.95 13.93
N ILE A 137 6.45 2.77 14.68
CA ILE A 137 7.91 2.66 14.79
C ILE A 137 8.29 1.27 15.32
N ARG A 138 7.61 0.80 16.36
CA ARG A 138 7.88 -0.49 16.99
C ARG A 138 7.65 -1.67 16.05
N THR A 139 6.56 -1.69 15.30
CA THR A 139 6.19 -2.82 14.42
C THR A 139 6.99 -2.83 13.13
N HIS A 140 7.27 -1.66 12.54
CA HIS A 140 8.02 -1.56 11.29
C HIS A 140 9.52 -1.79 11.48
N LEU A 141 10.09 -1.38 12.62
CA LEU A 141 11.53 -1.53 12.89
C LEU A 141 11.86 -2.69 13.85
N ALA A 142 10.92 -3.61 14.09
CA ALA A 142 11.09 -4.72 15.02
C ALA A 142 12.24 -5.67 14.64
N GLU A 143 12.43 -5.91 13.34
CA GLU A 143 13.32 -6.96 12.81
C GLU A 143 14.69 -6.43 12.36
N GLY A 144 14.97 -5.15 12.59
CA GLY A 144 16.25 -4.52 12.32
C GLY A 144 16.11 -3.13 11.71
N SER A 145 17.25 -2.59 11.28
CA SER A 145 17.36 -1.24 10.72
C SER A 145 17.84 -1.27 9.27
N TYR A 146 17.32 -2.22 8.47
CA TYR A 146 17.50 -2.19 7.02
C TYR A 146 16.76 -1.00 6.42
N ALA A 147 17.29 -0.43 5.35
CA ALA A 147 16.73 0.77 4.73
C ALA A 147 15.25 0.61 4.30
N VAL A 148 14.85 -0.61 3.89
CA VAL A 148 13.46 -0.92 3.56
C VAL A 148 12.50 -0.67 4.73
N TYR A 149 12.89 -1.01 5.96
CA TYR A 149 12.03 -0.83 7.13
C TYR A 149 11.88 0.64 7.52
N PHE A 150 12.88 1.47 7.21
CA PHE A 150 12.78 2.92 7.36
C PHE A 150 11.80 3.53 6.37
N GLU A 151 11.84 3.08 5.11
CA GLU A 151 10.89 3.51 4.08
C GLU A 151 9.46 3.10 4.43
N GLU A 152 9.24 1.84 4.82
CA GLU A 152 7.91 1.36 5.23
C GLU A 152 7.37 2.15 6.45
N ALA A 153 8.22 2.41 7.45
CA ALA A 153 7.82 3.22 8.61
C ALA A 153 7.49 4.66 8.21
N ALA A 154 8.27 5.26 7.30
CA ALA A 154 8.04 6.63 6.85
C ALA A 154 6.74 6.76 6.06
N LYS A 155 6.43 5.80 5.16
CA LYS A 155 5.15 5.71 4.45
C LYS A 155 3.96 5.59 5.42
N ALA A 156 4.08 4.72 6.43
CA ALA A 156 3.04 4.57 7.46
C ALA A 156 2.82 5.85 8.28
N LEU A 157 3.88 6.62 8.57
CA LEU A 157 3.80 7.90 9.28
C LEU A 157 3.20 9.01 8.40
N GLU A 158 3.57 9.04 7.11
CA GLU A 158 2.96 9.95 6.14
C GLU A 158 1.45 9.73 6.03
N GLU A 159 1.03 8.46 5.96
CA GLU A 159 -0.38 8.07 5.83
C GLU A 159 -1.25 8.62 6.97
N ILE A 160 -0.72 8.69 8.20
CA ILE A 160 -1.44 9.25 9.36
C ILE A 160 -1.23 10.76 9.53
N GLY A 161 -0.50 11.42 8.62
CA GLY A 161 -0.26 12.86 8.64
C GLY A 161 0.91 13.32 9.50
N GLU A 162 1.75 12.40 9.98
CA GLU A 162 2.91 12.68 10.84
C GLU A 162 4.16 12.99 9.99
N TYR A 163 4.07 14.05 9.18
CA TYR A 163 5.04 14.37 8.13
C TYR A 163 6.46 14.62 8.66
N ASP A 164 6.60 15.27 9.81
CA ASP A 164 7.92 15.52 10.43
C ASP A 164 8.59 14.19 10.84
N ALA A 165 7.81 13.24 11.33
CA ALA A 165 8.31 11.91 11.67
C ALA A 165 8.62 11.11 10.41
N ALA A 166 7.72 11.12 9.41
CA ALA A 166 7.95 10.50 8.11
C ALA A 166 9.27 10.99 7.49
N TRP A 167 9.52 12.30 7.52
CA TRP A 167 10.76 12.92 7.06
C TRP A 167 11.99 12.34 7.76
N GLU A 168 11.97 12.29 9.10
CA GLU A 168 13.12 11.80 9.87
C GLU A 168 13.43 10.33 9.57
N TYR A 169 12.41 9.49 9.44
CA TYR A 169 12.61 8.07 9.14
C TYR A 169 13.04 7.84 7.69
N ALA A 170 12.49 8.57 6.72
CA ALA A 170 12.94 8.53 5.31
C ALA A 170 14.41 8.97 5.17
N LYS A 171 14.79 10.05 5.88
CA LYS A 171 16.18 10.49 5.95
C LYS A 171 17.10 9.41 6.54
N ARG A 172 16.73 8.78 7.66
CA ARG A 172 17.54 7.72 8.30
C ARG A 172 17.73 6.51 7.38
N GLY A 173 16.69 6.10 6.66
CA GLY A 173 16.80 5.05 5.65
C GLY A 173 17.74 5.46 4.51
N THR A 174 17.60 6.70 4.03
CA THR A 174 18.50 7.28 3.02
C THR A 174 19.95 7.33 3.49
N GLU A 175 20.21 7.65 4.75
CA GLU A 175 21.56 7.78 5.34
C GLU A 175 22.23 6.43 5.66
N SER A 176 21.49 5.31 5.55
CA SER A 176 22.02 3.95 5.74
C SER A 176 23.09 3.57 4.71
N GLU A 177 23.73 2.41 4.91
CA GLU A 177 24.75 1.88 3.99
C GLU A 177 24.24 1.92 2.54
N PRO A 178 25.02 2.45 1.58
CA PRO A 178 24.52 2.63 0.22
C PRO A 178 24.22 1.30 -0.47
N ASP A 179 22.94 1.01 -0.64
CA ASP A 179 22.43 -0.05 -1.49
C ASP A 179 21.19 0.44 -2.26
N TRP A 180 20.50 -0.48 -2.93
CA TRP A 180 19.28 -0.14 -3.69
C TRP A 180 18.09 0.20 -2.78
N GLN A 181 18.05 -0.32 -1.55
CA GLN A 181 16.97 -0.03 -0.58
C GLN A 181 17.14 1.37 0.00
N ALA A 182 18.37 1.76 0.35
CA ALA A 182 18.68 3.13 0.77
C ALA A 182 18.41 4.14 -0.36
N ARG A 183 18.67 3.75 -1.62
CA ARG A 183 18.31 4.55 -2.80
C ARG A 183 16.79 4.69 -2.96
N SER A 184 16.02 3.62 -2.79
CA SER A 184 14.55 3.64 -2.81
C SER A 184 14.01 4.59 -1.74
N CYS A 185 14.52 4.46 -0.51
CA CYS A 185 14.15 5.34 0.59
C CYS A 185 14.50 6.82 0.30
N GLY A 186 15.61 7.08 -0.39
CA GLY A 186 15.98 8.40 -0.88
C GLY A 186 15.04 8.96 -1.94
N GLN A 187 14.52 8.12 -2.84
CA GLN A 187 13.49 8.54 -3.82
C GLN A 187 12.21 8.96 -3.10
N PHE A 188 11.74 8.12 -2.19
CA PHE A 188 10.59 8.42 -1.35
C PHE A 188 10.79 9.71 -0.54
N TRP A 189 11.99 9.97 -0.01
CA TRP A 189 12.26 11.22 0.71
C TRP A 189 12.14 12.47 -0.17
N VAL A 190 12.53 12.39 -1.45
CA VAL A 190 12.33 13.48 -2.42
C VAL A 190 10.84 13.69 -2.71
N GLU A 191 10.08 12.61 -2.89
CA GLU A 191 8.62 12.65 -3.10
C GLU A 191 7.91 13.28 -1.89
N LEU A 192 8.21 12.79 -0.68
CA LEU A 192 7.69 13.35 0.56
C LEU A 192 8.02 14.86 0.71
N ALA A 193 9.23 15.26 0.32
CA ALA A 193 9.63 16.67 0.33
C ALA A 193 8.81 17.48 -0.69
N ARG A 194 8.60 16.96 -1.90
CA ARG A 194 7.78 17.62 -2.92
C ARG A 194 6.35 17.86 -2.46
N ASP A 195 5.77 16.88 -1.78
CA ASP A 195 4.34 16.90 -1.42
C ASP A 195 4.08 17.72 -0.15
N HIS A 196 4.95 17.62 0.87
CA HIS A 196 4.69 18.22 2.19
C HIS A 196 5.70 19.30 2.64
N PHE A 197 6.87 19.37 2.00
CA PHE A 197 7.95 20.32 2.33
C PHE A 197 8.61 20.94 1.08
N PRO A 198 7.84 21.52 0.13
CA PRO A 198 8.33 21.87 -1.21
C PRO A 198 9.49 22.88 -1.18
N GLU A 199 9.61 23.68 -0.12
CA GLU A 199 10.74 24.58 0.09
C GLU A 199 12.08 23.88 0.33
N ARG A 200 12.06 22.57 0.60
CA ARG A 200 13.23 21.73 0.88
C ARG A 200 13.46 20.65 -0.18
N GLU A 201 12.57 20.51 -1.16
CA GLU A 201 12.68 19.47 -2.20
C GLU A 201 14.04 19.52 -2.91
N GLU A 202 14.47 20.70 -3.36
CA GLU A 202 15.75 20.87 -4.07
C GLU A 202 16.95 20.47 -3.20
N GLU A 203 16.91 20.79 -1.90
CA GLU A 203 17.95 20.38 -0.93
C GLU A 203 18.03 18.86 -0.82
N VAL A 204 16.89 18.18 -0.64
CA VAL A 204 16.82 16.73 -0.49
C VAL A 204 17.24 16.02 -1.78
N ALA A 205 16.73 16.47 -2.92
CA ALA A 205 17.11 15.93 -4.22
C ALA A 205 18.62 16.03 -4.46
N GLN A 206 19.23 17.17 -4.10
CA GLN A 206 20.67 17.34 -4.22
C GLN A 206 21.45 16.37 -3.31
N ILE A 207 20.97 16.11 -2.10
CA ILE A 207 21.58 15.12 -1.18
C ILE A 207 21.51 13.72 -1.81
N VAL A 208 20.34 13.31 -2.29
CA VAL A 208 20.10 11.98 -2.86
C VAL A 208 20.92 11.77 -4.15
N LEU A 209 20.88 12.72 -5.08
CA LEU A 209 21.64 12.64 -6.34
C LEU A 209 23.16 12.68 -6.11
N ASN A 210 23.65 13.37 -5.07
CA ASN A 210 25.07 13.34 -4.72
C ASN A 210 25.48 11.99 -4.12
N LYS A 211 24.60 11.35 -3.34
CA LYS A 211 24.87 10.03 -2.75
C LYS A 211 24.86 8.93 -3.82
N TRP A 212 23.97 9.03 -4.80
CA TRP A 212 23.90 8.13 -5.95
C TRP A 212 23.97 8.92 -7.27
N PRO A 213 25.18 9.21 -7.78
CA PRO A 213 25.36 9.94 -9.04
C PRO A 213 25.05 9.04 -10.24
N ASP A 214 23.76 8.73 -10.42
CA ASP A 214 23.20 7.93 -11.51
C ASP A 214 22.26 8.81 -12.35
N PRO A 215 22.57 9.06 -13.64
CA PRO A 215 21.70 9.83 -14.53
C PRO A 215 20.28 9.28 -14.63
N LEU A 216 20.09 7.97 -14.46
CA LEU A 216 18.75 7.38 -14.47
C LEU A 216 17.95 7.79 -13.23
N LEU A 217 18.61 8.00 -12.08
CA LEU A 217 17.93 8.49 -10.87
C LEU A 217 17.40 9.92 -11.07
N GLU A 218 18.17 10.77 -11.74
CA GLU A 218 17.73 12.13 -12.03
C GLU A 218 16.53 12.15 -12.99
N VAL A 219 16.54 11.28 -14.02
CA VAL A 219 15.41 11.11 -14.93
C VAL A 219 14.17 10.56 -14.21
N MET A 220 14.35 9.62 -13.27
CA MET A 220 13.24 9.08 -12.48
C MET A 220 12.60 10.12 -11.57
N LEU A 221 13.42 10.95 -10.91
CA LEU A 221 12.93 11.98 -9.98
C LEU A 221 12.33 13.19 -10.69
N TYR A 222 12.86 13.52 -11.88
CA TYR A 222 12.54 14.74 -12.64
C TYR A 222 12.45 14.47 -14.15
N PRO A 223 11.53 13.60 -14.61
CA PRO A 223 11.42 13.25 -16.02
C PRO A 223 11.17 14.48 -16.91
N GLU A 224 10.43 15.47 -16.41
CA GLU A 224 10.09 16.72 -17.09
C GLU A 224 11.31 17.58 -17.45
N ARG A 225 12.46 17.41 -16.79
CA ARG A 225 13.71 18.11 -17.14
C ARG A 225 14.36 17.58 -18.42
N PHE A 226 13.96 16.39 -18.87
CA PHE A 226 14.58 15.67 -19.99
C PHE A 226 13.65 15.48 -21.18
N VAL A 227 12.40 15.93 -21.09
CA VAL A 227 11.49 15.98 -22.24
C VAL A 227 11.76 17.29 -22.99
N GLU A 228 12.22 17.20 -24.25
CA GLU A 228 12.34 18.37 -25.12
C GLU A 228 10.95 19.02 -25.33
N PRO A 229 10.84 20.36 -25.32
CA PRO A 229 9.57 21.08 -25.52
C PRO A 229 8.99 20.97 -26.95
#